data_AF-B4HEA2-F1
#
_entry.id   AF-B4HEA2-F1
#
_cell.length_a   1.000
_cell.length_b   1.000
_cell.length_c   1.000
_cell.angle_alpha   90.00
_cell.angle_beta   90.00
_cell.angle_gamma   90.00
#
_symmetry.space_group_name_H-M   'P 1'
#
loop_
_entity.id
_entity.type
_entity.pdbx_description
1 polymer ?
#
loop_
_entity_poly.entity_id
_entity_poly.type
_entity_poly.pdbx_seq_one_letter_code
_entity_poly.pdbx_strand_id
1 'polypeptide(L)'
;MSDCGTRPKKPMSAFLMWMNSNGRKHIKAKHPEISVQDVSVKGGEIWRAMVDEDKVVWQEAARTAMDEYKGKLQQWNTLRDQSEVCLSPTYPQNYEAQLSSRFSKTNQKPTLFVYDCKDETMAPICRKCFSKIKCFH
;
A
#
# COMPACT_ATOMS: atom_id res chain seq x y z
N MET A 1 5.94 14.34 9.23
CA MET A 1 5.51 13.08 8.59
C MET A 1 4.02 13.19 8.39
N SER A 2 3.58 13.43 7.16
CA SER A 2 2.16 13.51 6.82
C SER A 2 1.62 12.09 6.83
N ASP A 3 0.91 11.71 7.89
CA ASP A 3 0.24 10.41 7.96
C ASP A 3 -0.82 10.38 6.85
N CYS A 4 -0.54 9.64 5.77
CA CYS A 4 -1.54 9.35 4.77
C CYS A 4 -2.55 8.43 5.45
N GLY A 5 -3.63 9.04 5.96
CA GLY A 5 -4.59 8.40 6.86
C GLY A 5 -5.12 7.06 6.34
N THR A 6 -5.85 6.34 7.19
CA THR A 6 -6.27 4.96 6.95
C THR A 6 -6.89 4.72 5.57
N ARG A 7 -6.41 3.70 4.86
CA ARG A 7 -6.91 3.28 3.54
C ARG A 7 -8.44 3.10 3.57
N PRO A 8 -9.20 3.70 2.63
CA PRO A 8 -10.63 3.50 2.53
C PRO A 8 -10.99 2.01 2.48
N LYS A 9 -11.97 1.59 3.28
CA LYS A 9 -12.50 0.22 3.30
C LYS A 9 -13.55 0.03 2.20
N LYS A 10 -13.56 -1.16 1.59
CA LYS A 10 -14.55 -1.52 0.58
C LYS A 10 -15.96 -1.51 1.19
N PRO A 11 -16.97 -0.96 0.49
CA PRO A 11 -18.34 -0.96 0.97
C PRO A 11 -18.93 -2.37 0.87
N MET A 12 -20.05 -2.57 1.58
CA MET A 12 -20.77 -3.84 1.58
C MET A 12 -21.46 -4.09 0.25
N SER A 13 -21.56 -5.37 -0.16
CA SER A 13 -22.35 -5.75 -1.33
C SER A 13 -23.85 -5.72 -1.03
N ALA A 14 -24.68 -5.64 -2.08
CA ALA A 14 -26.14 -5.64 -1.99
C ALA A 14 -26.70 -6.78 -1.11
N PHE A 15 -26.19 -8.00 -1.32
CA PHE A 15 -26.54 -9.17 -0.52
C PHE A 15 -26.21 -8.98 0.96
N LEU A 16 -25.03 -8.44 1.29
CA LEU A 16 -24.63 -8.23 2.68
C LEU A 16 -25.47 -7.14 3.36
N MET A 17 -25.82 -6.07 2.63
CA MET A 17 -26.70 -5.01 3.12
C MET A 17 -28.10 -5.56 3.46
N TRP A 18 -28.67 -6.36 2.56
CA TRP A 18 -29.94 -7.04 2.79
C TRP A 18 -29.86 -8.04 3.95
N MET A 19 -28.79 -8.84 4.02
CA MET A 19 -28.61 -9.86 5.04
C MET A 19 -28.51 -9.23 6.44
N ASN A 20 -27.81 -8.10 6.57
CA ASN A 20 -27.70 -7.35 7.82
C ASN A 20 -29.02 -6.67 8.22
N SER A 21 -29.81 -6.19 7.25
CA SER A 21 -31.05 -5.48 7.52
C SER A 21 -32.22 -6.42 7.86
N ASN A 22 -32.51 -7.33 6.93
CA ASN A 22 -33.73 -8.13 6.94
C ASN A 22 -33.45 -9.64 6.91
N GLY A 23 -32.47 -10.09 6.14
CA GLY A 23 -32.21 -11.51 5.90
C GLY A 23 -31.98 -12.30 7.19
N ARG A 24 -31.10 -11.82 8.09
CA ARG A 24 -30.82 -12.49 9.38
C ARG A 24 -32.04 -12.58 10.27
N LYS A 25 -32.84 -11.52 10.37
CA LYS A 25 -34.05 -11.49 11.20
C LYS A 25 -35.08 -12.48 10.68
N HIS A 26 -35.28 -12.50 9.36
CA HIS A 26 -36.23 -13.39 8.71
C HIS A 26 -35.85 -14.87 8.91
N ILE A 27 -34.56 -15.20 8.79
CA ILE A 27 -34.09 -16.58 8.94
C ILE A 27 -34.15 -17.02 10.40
N LYS A 28 -33.72 -16.17 11.34
CA LYS A 28 -33.82 -16.48 12.78
C LYS A 28 -35.26 -16.64 13.26
N ALA A 29 -36.20 -15.88 12.68
CA ALA A 29 -37.62 -16.01 13.01
C ALA A 29 -38.20 -17.35 12.55
N LYS A 30 -37.77 -17.86 11.39
CA LYS A 30 -38.20 -19.15 10.85
C LYS A 30 -37.46 -20.34 11.48
N HIS A 31 -36.19 -20.16 11.82
CA HIS A 31 -35.32 -21.20 12.36
C HIS A 31 -34.49 -20.62 13.53
N PRO A 32 -35.06 -20.58 14.75
CA PRO A 32 -34.40 -19.98 15.90
C PRO A 32 -33.17 -20.76 16.40
N GLU A 33 -33.08 -22.06 16.09
CA GLU A 33 -31.98 -22.96 16.52
C GLU A 33 -30.85 -23.07 15.48
N ILE A 34 -30.97 -22.40 14.33
CA ILE A 34 -30.01 -22.58 13.23
C ILE A 34 -28.66 -21.93 13.56
N SER A 35 -27.56 -22.61 13.21
CA SER A 35 -26.21 -22.07 13.40
C SER A 35 -25.98 -20.83 12.54
N VAL A 36 -25.11 -19.93 13.00
CA VAL A 36 -24.73 -18.70 12.27
C VAL A 36 -24.19 -19.03 10.87
N GLN A 37 -23.52 -20.17 10.70
CA GLN A 37 -23.04 -20.66 9.42
C GLN A 37 -24.21 -21.01 8.47
N ASP A 38 -25.22 -21.73 8.98
CA ASP A 38 -26.39 -22.14 8.21
C ASP A 38 -27.31 -20.97 7.85
N VAL A 39 -27.36 -19.92 8.69
CA VAL A 39 -28.05 -18.66 8.36
C VAL A 39 -27.53 -18.08 7.05
N SER A 40 -26.21 -18.14 6.82
CA SER A 40 -25.60 -17.57 5.62
C SER A 40 -25.96 -18.38 4.37
N VAL A 41 -26.00 -19.70 4.48
CA VAL A 41 -26.42 -20.60 3.40
C VAL A 41 -27.89 -20.36 3.03
N LYS A 42 -28.78 -20.38 4.02
CA LYS A 42 -30.21 -20.10 3.82
C LYS A 42 -30.48 -18.69 3.31
N GLY A 43 -29.70 -17.72 3.76
CA GLY A 43 -29.76 -16.35 3.24
C GLY A 43 -29.42 -16.28 1.76
N GLY A 44 -28.42 -17.05 1.31
CA GLY A 44 -28.05 -17.14 -0.10
C GLY A 44 -29.14 -17.79 -0.97
N GLU A 45 -29.86 -18.79 -0.45
CA GLU A 45 -31.01 -19.41 -1.12
C GLU A 45 -32.16 -18.40 -1.27
N ILE A 46 -32.53 -17.73 -0.18
CA ILE A 46 -33.61 -16.72 -0.19
C ILE A 46 -33.24 -15.56 -1.11
N TRP A 47 -32.00 -15.07 -1.06
CA TRP A 47 -31.54 -14.00 -1.93
C TRP A 47 -31.65 -14.36 -3.41
N ARG A 48 -31.32 -15.59 -3.80
CA ARG A 48 -31.49 -16.03 -5.19
C ARG A 48 -32.97 -16.14 -5.58
N ALA A 49 -33.83 -16.53 -4.66
CA ALA A 49 -35.27 -16.69 -4.88
C ALA A 49 -36.07 -15.38 -4.79
N MET A 50 -35.52 -14.30 -4.26
CA MET A 50 -36.21 -12.99 -4.22
C MET A 50 -36.44 -12.43 -5.62
N VAL A 51 -37.46 -11.59 -5.75
CA VAL A 51 -37.78 -10.90 -7.01
C VAL A 51 -36.74 -9.82 -7.30
N ASP A 52 -36.51 -9.53 -8.58
CA ASP A 52 -35.42 -8.65 -8.98
C ASP A 52 -35.70 -7.19 -8.61
N GLU A 53 -36.96 -6.77 -8.51
CA GLU A 53 -37.38 -5.42 -8.09
C GLU A 53 -36.90 -5.10 -6.67
N ASP A 54 -37.10 -6.04 -5.74
CA ASP A 54 -36.60 -5.89 -4.37
C ASP A 54 -35.07 -5.88 -4.33
N LYS A 55 -34.41 -6.65 -5.21
CA LYS A 55 -32.95 -6.63 -5.33
C LYS A 55 -32.43 -5.32 -5.91
N VAL A 56 -33.16 -4.67 -6.84
CA VAL A 56 -32.73 -3.43 -7.49
C VAL A 56 -32.42 -2.36 -6.47
N VAL A 57 -33.27 -2.18 -5.45
CA VAL A 57 -33.05 -1.19 -4.39
C VAL A 57 -31.71 -1.41 -3.67
N TRP A 58 -31.39 -2.67 -3.35
CA TRP A 58 -30.13 -3.02 -2.69
C TRP A 58 -28.92 -2.94 -3.63
N GLN A 59 -29.10 -3.30 -4.90
CA GLN A 59 -28.07 -3.20 -5.92
C GLN A 59 -27.72 -1.75 -6.21
N GLU A 60 -28.71 -0.87 -6.28
CA GLU A 60 -28.52 0.56 -6.46
C GLU A 60 -27.84 1.19 -5.24
N ALA A 61 -28.28 0.86 -4.03
CA ALA A 61 -27.60 1.29 -2.81
C ALA A 61 -26.13 0.84 -2.75
N ALA A 62 -25.86 -0.41 -3.14
CA ALA A 62 -24.50 -0.94 -3.21
C ALA A 62 -23.66 -0.26 -4.31
N ARG A 63 -24.28 0.07 -5.45
CA ARG A 63 -23.63 0.81 -6.56
C ARG A 63 -23.22 2.20 -6.10
N THR A 64 -24.14 2.95 -5.49
CA THR A 64 -23.86 4.29 -4.95
C THR A 64 -22.73 4.26 -3.93
N ALA A 65 -22.76 3.32 -2.99
CA ALA A 65 -21.70 3.16 -2.00
C ALA A 65 -20.34 2.80 -2.65
N MET A 66 -20.34 2.00 -3.71
CA MET A 66 -19.14 1.68 -4.49
C MET A 66 -18.58 2.89 -5.24
N ASP A 67 -19.44 3.75 -5.76
CA ASP A 67 -19.00 4.95 -6.48
C ASP A 67 -18.41 5.99 -5.52
N GLU A 68 -19.00 6.20 -4.35
CA GLU A 68 -18.39 6.99 -3.27
C GLU A 68 -17.03 6.42 -2.83
N TYR A 69 -16.95 5.10 -2.70
CA TYR A 69 -15.70 4.42 -2.34
C TYR A 69 -14.60 4.65 -3.37
N LYS A 70 -14.92 4.57 -4.67
CA LYS A 70 -13.96 4.84 -5.75
C LYS A 70 -13.41 6.26 -5.65
N GLY A 71 -14.26 7.26 -5.42
CA GLY A 71 -13.83 8.65 -5.23
C GLY A 71 -12.88 8.81 -4.04
N LYS A 72 -13.24 8.23 -2.88
CA LYS A 72 -12.38 8.24 -1.68
C LYS A 72 -11.05 7.51 -1.90
N LEU A 73 -11.08 6.39 -2.64
CA LEU A 73 -9.90 5.60 -2.95
C LEU A 73 -8.94 6.34 -3.90
N GLN A 74 -9.48 7.04 -4.91
CA GLN A 74 -8.69 7.87 -5.80
C GLN A 74 -7.97 8.97 -5.04
N GLN A 75 -8.69 9.71 -4.18
CA GLN A 75 -8.10 10.75 -3.33
C GLN A 75 -7.00 10.17 -2.43
N TRP A 76 -7.26 9.03 -1.80
CA TRP A 76 -6.26 8.36 -0.96
C TRP A 76 -5.02 7.94 -1.76
N ASN A 77 -5.19 7.39 -2.96
CA ASN A 77 -4.07 7.02 -3.84
C ASN A 77 -3.26 8.25 -4.26
N THR A 78 -3.90 9.36 -4.63
CA THR A 78 -3.21 10.61 -5.00
C THR A 78 -2.41 11.19 -3.83
N LEU A 79 -3.00 11.22 -2.63
CA LEU A 79 -2.30 11.68 -1.42
C LEU A 79 -1.11 10.79 -1.08
N ARG A 80 -1.26 9.48 -1.24
CA ARG A 80 -0.16 8.52 -1.04
C ARG A 80 0.97 8.74 -2.06
N ASP A 81 0.64 8.88 -3.34
CA ASP A 81 1.61 9.08 -4.41
C ASP A 81 2.38 10.41 -4.23
N GLN A 82 1.69 11.48 -3.86
CA GLN A 82 2.32 12.77 -3.51
C GLN A 82 3.25 12.65 -2.30
N SER A 83 2.92 11.81 -1.31
CA SER A 83 3.80 11.57 -0.17
C SER A 83 5.06 10.79 -0.56
N GLU A 84 4.98 9.87 -1.54
CA GLU A 84 6.13 9.14 -2.07
C GLU A 84 7.04 10.05 -2.92
N VAL A 85 6.46 10.94 -3.71
CA VAL A 85 7.20 11.93 -4.52
C VAL A 85 7.96 12.93 -3.63
N CYS A 86 7.34 13.40 -2.55
CA CYS A 86 7.98 14.32 -1.59
C CYS A 86 9.07 13.65 -0.72
N LEU A 87 9.09 12.32 -0.62
CA LEU A 87 10.15 11.57 0.07
C LEU A 87 11.25 11.05 -0.85
N SER A 88 11.08 11.12 -2.18
CA SER A 88 12.20 10.87 -3.07
C SER A 88 13.13 12.08 -3.01
N PRO A 89 14.39 11.95 -2.55
CA PRO A 89 15.38 12.95 -2.88
C PRO A 89 15.39 12.99 -4.40
N THR A 90 15.13 14.16 -5.00
CA THR A 90 15.34 14.39 -6.42
C THR A 90 16.84 14.29 -6.67
N TYR A 91 17.38 13.08 -6.66
CA TYR A 91 18.67 12.80 -7.24
C TYR A 91 18.41 12.67 -8.73
N PRO A 92 19.00 13.52 -9.58
CA PRO A 92 18.80 13.42 -11.02
C PRO A 92 19.15 12.00 -11.48
N GLN A 93 18.19 11.30 -12.09
CA GLN A 93 18.35 9.92 -12.55
C GLN A 93 19.32 9.76 -13.74
N ASN A 94 20.12 10.79 -14.05
CA ASN A 94 21.17 10.74 -15.04
C ASN A 94 22.41 11.49 -14.52
N TYR A 95 23.26 10.76 -13.80
CA TYR A 95 24.67 10.83 -14.12
C TYR A 95 25.06 9.44 -14.66
N GLU A 96 24.76 9.17 -15.93
CA GLU A 96 25.75 8.38 -16.65
C GLU A 96 26.93 9.33 -16.86
N ALA A 97 27.83 9.39 -15.86
CA ALA A 97 29.13 9.95 -16.10
C ALA A 97 29.69 9.15 -17.28
N GLN A 98 29.83 9.79 -18.44
CA GLN A 98 30.53 9.21 -19.56
C GLN A 98 31.93 8.89 -19.04
N LEU A 99 32.13 7.62 -18.69
CA LEU A 99 33.43 7.08 -18.37
C LEU A 99 34.26 7.36 -19.60
N SER A 100 35.11 8.39 -19.51
CA SER A 100 36.01 8.72 -20.59
C SER A 100 36.71 7.43 -20.97
N SER A 101 36.70 7.11 -22.27
CA SER A 101 37.18 5.84 -22.85
C SER A 101 38.69 5.61 -22.69
N ARG A 102 39.33 6.34 -21.76
CA ARG A 102 40.77 6.41 -21.58
C ARG A 102 41.29 5.45 -20.50
N PHE A 103 40.42 4.79 -19.73
CA PHE A 103 40.84 3.76 -18.79
C PHE A 103 40.31 2.38 -19.20
N SER A 104 41.24 1.54 -19.70
CA SER A 104 41.00 0.14 -20.02
C SER A 104 40.52 -0.63 -18.79
N LYS A 105 39.52 -1.51 -19.02
CA LYS A 105 38.93 -2.46 -18.08
C LYS A 105 40.02 -3.16 -17.28
N THR A 106 40.17 -2.82 -16.00
CA THR A 106 40.90 -3.67 -15.05
C THR A 106 40.01 -4.01 -13.86
N ASN A 107 40.08 -5.26 -13.48
CA ASN A 107 39.24 -6.00 -12.55
C ASN A 107 39.49 -5.57 -11.10
N GLN A 108 39.17 -4.32 -10.73
CA GLN A 108 39.38 -3.80 -9.39
C GLN A 108 38.05 -3.66 -8.64
N LYS A 109 37.93 -4.41 -7.54
CA LYS A 109 36.82 -4.35 -6.59
C LYS A 109 36.57 -2.91 -6.14
N PRO A 110 35.30 -2.51 -5.95
CA PRO A 110 34.96 -1.14 -5.56
C PRO A 110 35.63 -0.78 -4.24
N THR A 111 36.48 0.24 -4.27
CA THR A 111 37.09 0.83 -3.07
C THR A 111 36.00 1.56 -2.29
N LEU A 112 35.62 1.03 -1.13
CA LEU A 112 34.72 1.71 -0.21
C LEU A 112 35.42 2.96 0.33
N PHE A 113 34.92 4.14 -0.03
CA PHE A 113 35.38 5.42 0.50
C PHE A 113 34.87 5.58 1.93
N VAL A 114 35.79 5.75 2.90
CA VAL A 114 35.46 6.05 4.30
C VAL A 114 36.08 7.41 4.61
N TYR A 115 35.26 8.33 5.12
CA TYR A 115 35.69 9.68 5.49
C TYR A 115 36.02 9.74 6.99
N ASP A 116 37.17 10.31 7.33
CA ASP A 116 37.55 10.56 8.72
C ASP A 116 36.88 11.87 9.19
N CYS A 117 36.10 11.82 10.28
CA CYS A 117 35.26 12.94 10.72
C CYS A 117 36.04 14.07 11.41
N LYS A 118 37.38 14.07 11.39
CA LYS A 118 38.22 15.06 12.07
C LYS A 118 39.16 15.87 11.17
N ASP A 119 39.14 15.65 9.86
CA ASP A 119 39.96 16.41 8.91
C ASP A 119 39.06 17.19 7.95
N GLU A 120 39.04 18.53 8.07
CA GLU A 120 38.23 19.40 7.18
C GLU A 120 38.71 19.37 5.72
N THR A 121 39.87 18.77 5.47
CA THR A 121 40.30 18.45 4.11
C THR A 121 39.71 17.11 3.72
N MET A 122 38.59 17.13 2.99
CA MET A 122 37.91 15.94 2.42
C MET A 122 38.75 15.22 1.35
N ALA A 123 39.99 14.88 1.67
CA ALA A 123 40.87 14.09 0.83
C ALA A 123 40.56 12.60 1.05
N PRO A 124 40.34 11.82 -0.02
CA PRO A 124 40.06 10.39 0.11
C PRO A 124 41.31 9.63 0.58
N ILE A 125 41.22 8.99 1.74
CA ILE A 125 42.30 8.19 2.33
C ILE A 125 42.14 6.73 1.88
N CYS A 126 43.24 6.11 1.44
CA CYS A 126 43.24 4.72 1.02
C CYS A 126 43.10 3.75 2.21
N ARG A 127 42.52 2.54 2.02
CA ARG A 127 42.32 1.55 3.11
C ARG A 127 43.62 1.09 3.79
N LYS A 128 44.76 1.13 3.08
CA LYS A 128 46.11 0.86 3.64
C LYS A 128 46.69 2.05 4.42
N CYS A 129 46.23 3.25 4.10
CA CYS A 129 46.63 4.51 4.71
C CYS A 129 45.90 4.66 6.06
N PHE A 130 44.60 4.30 6.11
CA PHE A 130 43.80 4.27 7.33
C PHE A 130 44.39 3.35 8.41
N SER A 131 44.84 2.14 8.06
CA SER A 131 45.42 1.19 9.00
C SER A 131 46.83 1.54 9.51
N LYS A 132 47.46 2.59 8.97
CA LYS A 132 48.74 3.13 9.44
C LYS A 132 48.59 4.36 10.34
N ILE A 133 47.38 4.91 10.47
CA ILE A 133 47.09 5.98 11.43
C ILE A 133 47.17 5.34 12.83
N LYS A 134 48.37 5.33 13.40
CA LYS A 134 48.55 4.96 14.82
C LYS A 134 47.81 6.02 15.62
N CYS A 135 46.76 5.61 16.32
CA CYS A 135 46.19 6.41 17.40
C CYS A 135 47.30 6.64 18.43
N PHE A 136 47.92 7.81 18.42
CA PHE A 136 48.61 8.31 19.59
C PHE A 136 47.51 8.78 20.55
N HIS A 137 47.39 8.07 21.67
CA HIS A 137 46.58 8.49 22.80
C HIS A 137 47.30 9.62 23.56
#